data_AF-A0A8S0H8R5-F1
#
_entry.id   AF-A0A8S0H8R5-F1
#
_cell.length_a   1.000
_cell.length_b   1.000
_cell.length_c   1.000
_cell.angle_alpha   90.00
_cell.angle_beta   90.00
_cell.angle_gamma   90.00
#
_symmetry.space_group_name_H-M   'P 1'
#
loop_
_entity.id
_entity.type
_entity.pdbx_description
1 polymer ?
#
loop_
_entity_poly.entity_id
_entity_poly.type
_entity_poly.pdbx_seq_one_letter_code
_entity_poly.pdbx_strand_id
1 'polypeptide(L)'
;MQLFIGGEEIRRNYSLSALSNQGQYRISVKRETGGVASNYLHDQCPVGTSVMLFPPAGEFTLAASDKPLVLISGGVGITPTLPMLEAALATERPVHFIHCARNGQVHAFRNWVDELAQRYPQLKRFYCYAEDDGVSPAADKLGMLTREQLAEWLPEQRDLDAYFLGPKGFMAAIKRHLQALGIPEQQSRYEFFGPAAALE
;
A
#
# COMPACT_ATOMS: atom_id res chain seq x y z
N MET A 1 -16.83 -2.53 6.25
CA MET A 1 -17.28 -3.85 6.74
C MET A 1 -17.92 -3.68 8.11
N GLN A 2 -19.05 -4.33 8.33
CA GLN A 2 -19.79 -4.39 9.60
C GLN A 2 -19.71 -5.82 10.14
N LEU A 3 -19.31 -5.97 11.40
CA LEU A 3 -19.16 -7.24 12.10
C LEU A 3 -19.95 -7.20 13.41
N PHE A 4 -20.54 -8.32 13.81
CA PHE A 4 -21.19 -8.48 15.12
C PHE A 4 -20.37 -9.48 15.93
N ILE A 5 -19.60 -8.99 16.90
CA ILE A 5 -18.63 -9.79 17.67
C ILE A 5 -18.95 -9.62 19.15
N GLY A 6 -19.25 -10.71 19.86
CA GLY A 6 -19.52 -10.67 21.30
C GLY A 6 -20.75 -9.83 21.69
N GLY A 7 -21.72 -9.67 20.79
CA GLY A 7 -22.90 -8.83 21.00
C GLY A 7 -22.70 -7.35 20.67
N GLU A 8 -21.50 -6.94 20.26
CA GLU A 8 -21.19 -5.56 19.86
C GLU A 8 -21.07 -5.43 18.34
N GLU A 9 -21.54 -4.31 17.81
CA GLU A 9 -21.34 -3.94 16.41
C GLU A 9 -20.00 -3.25 16.21
N ILE A 10 -19.16 -3.81 15.35
CA ILE A 10 -17.84 -3.28 15.02
C ILE A 10 -17.77 -2.94 13.54
N ARG A 11 -17.44 -1.68 13.25
CA ARG A 11 -17.23 -1.19 11.87
C ARG A 11 -15.75 -0.96 11.59
N ARG A 12 -15.26 -1.47 10.48
CA ARG A 12 -13.89 -1.24 9.99
C ARG A 12 -13.86 -1.03 8.48
N ASN A 13 -12.92 -0.20 8.04
CA ASN A 13 -12.60 0.01 6.64
C ASN A 13 -11.37 -0.84 6.28
N TYR A 14 -11.42 -1.46 5.12
CA TYR A 14 -10.32 -2.20 4.53
C TYR A 14 -10.26 -1.83 3.05
N SER A 15 -9.09 -1.41 2.57
CA SER A 15 -8.92 -1.13 1.14
C SER A 15 -9.12 -2.39 0.33
N LEU A 16 -9.71 -2.23 -0.85
CA LEU A 16 -9.70 -3.27 -1.87
C LEU A 16 -8.26 -3.47 -2.34
N SER A 17 -7.83 -4.73 -2.34
CA SER A 17 -6.46 -5.15 -2.63
C SER A 17 -6.30 -5.87 -3.97
N ALA A 18 -7.38 -5.92 -4.77
CA ALA A 18 -7.40 -6.41 -6.15
C ALA A 18 -8.30 -5.52 -7.01
N LEU A 19 -8.09 -5.55 -8.32
CA LEU A 19 -9.07 -5.02 -9.26
C LEU A 19 -10.42 -5.71 -9.08
N SER A 20 -11.49 -4.99 -9.38
CA SER A 20 -12.82 -5.57 -9.43
C SER A 20 -12.86 -6.62 -10.52
N ASN A 21 -13.07 -7.89 -10.16
CA ASN A 21 -13.31 -8.97 -11.10
C ASN A 21 -14.61 -9.69 -10.76
N GLN A 22 -15.53 -9.76 -11.73
CA GLN A 22 -16.63 -10.73 -11.73
C GLN A 22 -17.44 -10.82 -10.42
N GLY A 23 -17.72 -9.67 -9.78
CA GLY A 23 -18.55 -9.60 -8.58
C GLY A 23 -17.84 -10.01 -7.27
N GLN A 24 -16.51 -10.08 -7.26
CA GLN A 24 -15.71 -10.38 -6.06
C GLN A 24 -14.93 -9.16 -5.57
N TYR A 25 -14.75 -9.10 -4.25
CA TYR A 25 -13.85 -8.16 -3.59
C TYR A 25 -12.74 -8.93 -2.87
N ARG A 26 -11.50 -8.46 -2.98
CA ARG A 26 -10.39 -8.95 -2.16
C ARG A 26 -9.94 -7.88 -1.18
N ILE A 27 -9.96 -8.18 0.12
CA ILE A 27 -9.28 -7.40 1.16
C ILE A 27 -8.10 -8.20 1.68
N SER A 28 -7.09 -7.51 2.22
CA SER A 28 -5.94 -8.18 2.85
C SER A 28 -5.72 -7.55 4.23
N VAL A 29 -5.87 -8.35 5.29
CA VAL A 29 -5.99 -7.84 6.66
C VAL A 29 -4.75 -8.21 7.47
N LYS A 30 -4.02 -7.19 7.92
CA LYS A 30 -2.97 -7.37 8.92
C LYS A 30 -3.62 -7.67 10.27
N ARG A 31 -3.11 -8.71 10.95
CA ARG A 31 -3.46 -8.98 12.35
C ARG A 31 -2.88 -7.85 13.21
N GLU A 32 -3.74 -7.19 13.97
CA GLU A 32 -3.33 -6.15 14.93
C GLU A 32 -3.37 -6.73 16.34
N THR A 33 -2.31 -6.55 17.11
CA THR A 33 -2.25 -7.01 18.51
C THR A 33 -3.36 -6.32 19.31
N GLY A 34 -4.23 -7.11 19.94
CA GLY A 34 -5.41 -6.60 20.67
C GLY A 34 -6.55 -6.08 19.77
N GLY A 35 -6.43 -6.17 18.44
CA GLY A 35 -7.46 -5.70 17.52
C GLY A 35 -8.65 -6.66 17.42
N VAL A 36 -9.85 -6.23 17.83
CA VAL A 36 -11.03 -7.12 17.84
C VAL A 36 -11.38 -7.65 16.44
N ALA A 37 -11.55 -6.74 15.46
CA ALA A 37 -11.98 -7.12 14.11
C ALA A 37 -10.92 -7.91 13.32
N SER A 38 -9.64 -7.52 13.40
CA SER A 38 -8.59 -8.19 12.64
C SER A 38 -8.30 -9.59 13.18
N ASN A 39 -8.32 -9.80 14.50
CA ASN A 39 -8.20 -11.15 15.07
C ASN A 39 -9.43 -12.01 14.76
N TYR A 40 -10.66 -11.46 14.83
CA TYR A 40 -11.86 -12.18 14.40
C TYR A 40 -11.76 -12.68 12.94
N LEU A 41 -11.32 -11.81 12.02
CA LEU A 41 -11.16 -12.18 10.61
C LEU A 41 -10.11 -13.27 10.38
N HIS A 42 -9.08 -13.34 11.23
CA HIS A 42 -8.07 -14.39 11.13
C HIS A 42 -8.50 -15.70 11.82
N ASP A 43 -9.18 -15.62 12.96
CA ASP A 43 -9.37 -16.77 13.86
C ASP A 43 -10.77 -17.37 13.76
N GLN A 44 -11.78 -16.59 13.36
CA GLN A 44 -13.20 -16.92 13.51
C GLN A 44 -14.03 -16.67 12.24
N CYS A 45 -13.39 -16.39 11.11
CA CYS A 45 -14.06 -16.12 9.83
C CYS A 45 -13.62 -17.11 8.73
N PRO A 46 -13.91 -18.42 8.86
CA PRO A 46 -13.57 -19.41 7.84
C PRO A 46 -14.36 -19.21 6.53
N VAL A 47 -13.94 -19.90 5.47
CA VAL A 47 -14.66 -19.94 4.19
C VAL A 47 -16.12 -20.38 4.40
N GLY A 48 -17.04 -19.68 3.76
CA GLY A 48 -18.50 -19.86 3.93
C GLY A 48 -19.13 -18.91 4.94
N THR A 49 -18.32 -18.15 5.70
CA THR A 49 -18.84 -17.11 6.61
C THR A 49 -19.40 -15.93 5.82
N SER A 50 -20.66 -15.58 6.09
CA SER A 50 -21.28 -14.36 5.56
C SER A 50 -20.83 -13.13 6.35
N VAL A 51 -20.45 -12.06 5.67
CA VAL A 51 -20.07 -10.77 6.27
C VAL A 51 -20.84 -9.63 5.63
N MET A 52 -21.15 -8.60 6.41
CA MET A 52 -21.84 -7.42 5.91
C MET A 52 -20.84 -6.38 5.38
N LEU A 53 -21.02 -5.98 4.13
CA LEU A 53 -20.19 -4.99 3.45
C LEU A 53 -21.02 -3.75 3.13
N PHE A 54 -20.40 -2.59 3.29
CA PHE A 54 -20.90 -1.36 2.67
C PHE A 54 -20.37 -1.30 1.24
N PRO A 55 -21.03 -0.56 0.33
CA PRO A 55 -20.48 -0.30 -1.00
C PRO A 55 -19.06 0.29 -0.93
N PRO A 56 -18.21 0.06 -1.95
CA PRO A 56 -16.92 0.72 -2.06
C PRO A 56 -17.06 2.25 -1.93
N ALA A 57 -16.14 2.86 -1.19
CA ALA A 57 -16.10 4.30 -0.95
C ALA A 57 -14.64 4.74 -0.72
N GLY A 58 -14.36 6.02 -0.94
CA GLY A 58 -13.04 6.63 -0.78
C GLY A 58 -12.56 7.31 -2.06
N GLU A 59 -11.69 8.30 -1.90
CA GLU A 59 -11.14 9.12 -3.00
C GLU A 59 -9.73 8.69 -3.41
N PHE A 60 -9.09 7.80 -2.64
CA PHE A 60 -7.75 7.29 -2.92
C PHE A 60 -7.77 6.24 -4.03
N THR A 61 -7.92 6.73 -5.27
CA THR A 61 -8.04 5.95 -6.49
C THR A 61 -7.01 6.40 -7.52
N LEU A 62 -6.62 5.49 -8.42
CA LEU A 62 -5.68 5.81 -9.49
C LEU A 62 -6.36 6.75 -10.50
N ALA A 63 -5.79 7.93 -10.70
CA ALA A 63 -6.23 8.86 -11.72
C ALA A 63 -5.67 8.47 -13.09
N ALA A 64 -6.49 8.62 -14.14
CA ALA A 64 -6.03 8.46 -15.52
C ALA A 64 -4.98 9.55 -15.84
N SER A 65 -3.82 9.12 -16.31
CA SER A 65 -2.65 9.97 -16.54
C SER A 65 -1.56 9.17 -17.25
N ASP A 66 -0.81 9.83 -18.14
CA ASP A 66 0.37 9.25 -18.80
C ASP A 66 1.68 9.56 -18.04
N LYS A 67 1.61 10.35 -16.96
CA LYS A 67 2.78 10.68 -16.15
C LYS A 67 3.37 9.42 -15.49
N PRO A 68 4.68 9.39 -15.17
CA PRO A 68 5.23 8.35 -14.33
C PRO A 68 4.42 8.19 -13.03
N LEU A 69 4.13 6.94 -12.66
CA LEU A 69 3.44 6.60 -11.41
C LEU A 69 4.47 6.18 -10.37
N VAL A 70 4.34 6.68 -9.15
CA VAL A 70 5.13 6.22 -8.00
C VAL A 70 4.19 5.75 -6.90
N LEU A 71 4.21 4.46 -6.61
CA LEU A 71 3.43 3.84 -5.54
C LEU A 71 4.36 3.57 -4.35
N ILE A 72 4.16 4.24 -3.22
CA ILE A 72 5.03 4.13 -2.04
C ILE A 72 4.22 3.60 -0.85
N SER A 73 4.49 2.37 -0.41
CA SER A 73 3.71 1.73 0.66
C SER A 73 4.54 1.38 1.88
N GLY A 74 3.92 1.45 3.07
CA GLY A 74 4.48 1.01 4.34
C GLY A 74 3.62 -0.08 4.99
N GLY A 75 4.15 -1.29 5.14
CA GLY A 75 3.45 -2.43 5.76
C GLY A 75 2.12 -2.74 5.06
N VAL A 76 1.02 -2.84 5.82
CA VAL A 76 -0.31 -3.15 5.25
C VAL A 76 -0.83 -2.06 4.30
N GLY A 77 -0.18 -0.88 4.26
CA GLY A 77 -0.48 0.14 3.26
C GLY A 77 -0.18 -0.26 1.82
N ILE A 78 0.43 -1.43 1.60
CA ILE A 78 0.56 -2.03 0.27
C ILE A 78 -0.81 -2.31 -0.38
N THR A 79 -1.84 -2.54 0.42
CA THR A 79 -3.13 -3.07 -0.06
C THR A 79 -3.82 -2.24 -1.15
N PRO A 80 -4.07 -0.92 -1.01
CA PRO A 80 -4.66 -0.14 -2.09
C PRO A 80 -3.71 0.05 -3.28
N THR A 81 -2.39 -0.12 -3.10
CA THR A 81 -1.42 0.04 -4.19
C THR A 81 -1.44 -1.12 -5.18
N LEU A 82 -1.88 -2.32 -4.78
CA LEU A 82 -1.93 -3.49 -5.65
C LEU A 82 -2.89 -3.32 -6.84
N PRO A 83 -4.18 -2.92 -6.66
CA PRO A 83 -5.05 -2.65 -7.81
C PRO A 83 -4.60 -1.45 -8.63
N MET A 84 -4.01 -0.42 -8.01
CA MET A 84 -3.44 0.71 -8.75
C MET A 84 -2.28 0.26 -9.64
N LEU A 85 -1.40 -0.60 -9.11
CA LEU A 85 -0.31 -1.19 -9.87
C LEU A 85 -0.86 -1.98 -11.06
N GLU A 86 -1.78 -2.91 -10.82
CA GLU A 86 -2.36 -3.74 -11.87
C GLU A 86 -3.06 -2.89 -12.96
N ALA A 87 -3.83 -1.87 -12.59
CA ALA A 87 -4.44 -0.94 -13.53
C ALA A 87 -3.41 -0.14 -14.34
N ALA A 88 -2.34 0.34 -13.71
CA ALA A 88 -1.30 1.09 -14.39
C ALA A 88 -0.51 0.23 -15.39
N LEU A 89 -0.29 -1.06 -15.08
CA LEU A 89 0.38 -2.01 -15.98
C LEU A 89 -0.46 -2.39 -17.21
N ALA A 90 -1.74 -2.06 -17.25
CA ALA A 90 -2.55 -2.13 -18.46
C ALA A 90 -2.32 -0.95 -19.42
N THR A 91 -1.42 -0.03 -19.06
CA THR A 91 -1.00 1.14 -19.86
C THR A 91 0.52 1.13 -20.05
N GLU A 92 1.03 2.05 -20.87
CA GLU A 92 2.47 2.20 -21.14
C GLU A 92 3.18 3.16 -20.17
N ARG A 93 2.49 3.71 -19.16
CA ARG A 93 3.09 4.69 -18.24
C ARG A 93 4.22 4.06 -17.41
N PRO A 94 5.37 4.73 -17.20
CA PRO A 94 6.40 4.24 -16.28
C PRO A 94 5.86 4.08 -14.87
N VAL A 95 6.18 2.97 -14.18
CA VAL A 95 5.72 2.70 -12.82
C VAL A 95 6.90 2.39 -11.91
N HIS A 96 6.99 3.10 -10.80
CA HIS A 96 7.95 2.85 -9.73
C HIS A 96 7.18 2.39 -8.48
N PHE A 97 7.41 1.15 -8.06
CA PHE A 97 6.77 0.55 -6.89
C PHE A 97 7.78 0.46 -5.74
N ILE A 98 7.57 1.23 -4.67
CA ILE A 98 8.44 1.31 -3.52
C ILE A 98 7.71 0.75 -2.31
N HIS A 99 8.19 -0.35 -1.73
CA HIS A 99 7.58 -0.95 -0.55
C HIS A 99 8.54 -0.96 0.65
N CYS A 100 8.07 -0.43 1.76
CA CYS A 100 8.77 -0.41 3.03
C CYS A 100 8.11 -1.38 4.02
N ALA A 101 8.90 -2.24 4.64
CA ALA A 101 8.44 -3.19 5.65
C ALA A 101 9.41 -3.23 6.84
N ARG A 102 9.02 -3.94 7.90
CA ARG A 102 9.95 -4.18 9.02
C ARG A 102 11.11 -5.06 8.56
N ASN A 103 10.79 -6.18 7.91
CA ASN A 103 11.73 -7.15 7.37
C ASN A 103 11.01 -8.01 6.31
N GLY A 104 11.71 -8.98 5.73
CA GLY A 104 11.15 -9.83 4.68
C GLY A 104 10.05 -10.77 5.15
N GLN A 105 10.07 -11.21 6.42
CA GLN A 105 9.01 -12.07 6.98
C GLN A 105 7.62 -11.43 6.96
N VAL A 106 7.54 -10.10 7.05
CA VAL A 106 6.26 -9.37 7.06
C VAL A 106 5.97 -8.61 5.76
N HIS A 107 6.75 -8.85 4.71
CA HIS A 107 6.53 -8.28 3.38
C HIS A 107 5.50 -9.12 2.61
N ALA A 108 4.23 -8.73 2.70
CA ALA A 108 3.16 -9.35 1.93
C ALA A 108 3.28 -9.05 0.42
N PHE A 109 2.90 -10.00 -0.44
CA PHE A 109 2.84 -9.84 -1.90
C PHE A 109 4.16 -9.64 -2.65
N ARG A 110 5.32 -9.82 -1.99
CA ARG A 110 6.64 -9.68 -2.65
C ARG A 110 6.75 -10.46 -3.95
N ASN A 111 6.50 -11.78 -3.91
CA ASN A 111 6.68 -12.63 -5.08
C ASN A 111 5.76 -12.21 -6.22
N TRP A 112 4.52 -11.81 -5.91
CA TRP A 112 3.57 -11.32 -6.90
C TRP A 112 4.06 -10.03 -7.58
N VAL A 113 4.60 -9.07 -6.81
CA VAL A 113 5.19 -7.85 -7.37
C VAL A 113 6.46 -8.15 -8.18
N ASP A 114 7.30 -9.08 -7.70
CA ASP A 114 8.52 -9.51 -8.41
C ASP A 114 8.19 -10.16 -9.76
N GLU A 115 7.16 -11.01 -9.83
CA GLU A 115 6.68 -11.62 -11.07
C GLU A 115 6.15 -10.56 -12.06
N LEU A 116 5.44 -9.53 -11.57
CA LEU A 116 5.03 -8.41 -12.40
C LEU A 116 6.23 -7.62 -12.92
N ALA A 117 7.22 -7.33 -12.08
CA ALA A 117 8.41 -6.58 -12.50
C ALA A 117 9.24 -7.33 -13.54
N GLN A 118 9.22 -8.67 -13.53
CA GLN A 118 9.83 -9.48 -14.59
C GLN A 118 9.04 -9.45 -15.90
N ARG A 119 7.72 -9.32 -15.82
CA ARG A 119 6.83 -9.36 -16.99
C ARG A 119 6.70 -8.00 -17.69
N TYR A 120 6.71 -6.90 -16.93
CA TYR A 120 6.43 -5.55 -17.41
C TYR A 120 7.68 -4.67 -17.35
N PRO A 121 8.34 -4.39 -18.48
CA PRO A 121 9.55 -3.56 -18.51
C PRO A 121 9.35 -2.13 -17.97
N GLN A 122 8.11 -1.59 -18.02
CA GLN A 122 7.81 -0.28 -17.46
C GLN A 122 7.76 -0.25 -15.92
N LEU A 123 7.79 -1.41 -15.25
CA LEU A 123 7.74 -1.52 -13.79
C LEU A 123 9.15 -1.65 -13.19
N LYS A 124 9.55 -0.67 -12.39
CA LYS A 124 10.69 -0.78 -11.47
C LYS A 124 10.16 -0.95 -10.06
N ARG A 125 10.64 -1.96 -9.33
CA ARG A 125 10.31 -2.16 -7.91
C ARG A 125 11.52 -1.91 -7.02
N PHE A 126 11.27 -1.43 -5.80
CA PHE A 126 12.28 -1.21 -4.78
C PHE A 126 11.74 -1.57 -3.40
N TYR A 127 12.53 -2.26 -2.59
CA TYR A 127 12.17 -2.69 -1.25
C TYR A 127 13.11 -2.07 -0.22
N CYS A 128 12.53 -1.58 0.88
CA CYS A 128 13.27 -1.02 2.01
C CYS A 128 12.83 -1.69 3.31
N TYR A 129 13.74 -2.34 4.01
CA TYR A 129 13.44 -3.01 5.28
C TYR A 129 14.12 -2.29 6.44
N ALA A 130 13.39 -2.07 7.53
CA ALA A 130 13.96 -1.49 8.75
C ALA A 130 15.04 -2.39 9.37
N GLU A 131 14.85 -3.70 9.28
CA GLU A 131 15.65 -4.74 9.92
C GLU A 131 15.93 -5.88 8.93
N ASP A 132 17.08 -6.54 9.09
CA ASP A 132 17.38 -7.79 8.41
C ASP A 132 16.95 -8.95 9.32
N ASP A 133 16.19 -9.89 8.78
CA ASP A 133 15.76 -11.09 9.51
C ASP A 133 16.72 -12.28 9.29
N GLY A 134 17.72 -12.14 8.42
CA GLY A 134 18.75 -13.15 8.14
C GLY A 134 18.26 -14.40 7.41
N VAL A 135 16.98 -14.46 7.01
CA VAL A 135 16.37 -15.66 6.41
C VAL A 135 15.64 -15.33 5.11
N SER A 136 14.93 -14.21 5.08
CA SER A 136 14.22 -13.74 3.90
C SER A 136 15.19 -13.15 2.88
N PRO A 137 14.82 -13.10 1.58
CA PRO A 137 15.69 -12.45 0.61
C PRO A 137 15.86 -10.97 0.97
N ALA A 138 17.05 -10.42 0.74
CA ALA A 138 17.37 -9.05 1.11
C ALA A 138 16.45 -8.02 0.44
N ALA A 139 16.25 -6.89 1.11
CA ALA A 139 15.71 -5.68 0.49
C ALA A 139 16.79 -4.94 -0.30
N ASP A 140 16.38 -4.03 -1.18
CA ASP A 140 17.28 -3.14 -1.90
C ASP A 140 17.94 -2.11 -0.95
N LYS A 141 17.27 -1.78 0.17
CA LYS A 141 17.82 -0.93 1.24
C LYS A 141 17.50 -1.46 2.64
N LEU A 142 18.49 -1.45 3.52
CA LEU A 142 18.32 -1.65 4.95
C LEU A 142 18.22 -0.31 5.71
N GLY A 143 17.38 -0.25 6.75
CA GLY A 143 17.05 0.92 7.54
C GLY A 143 15.78 1.65 7.06
N MET A 144 15.57 2.86 7.58
CA MET A 144 14.44 3.70 7.15
C MET A 144 14.68 4.28 5.76
N LEU A 145 13.61 4.43 4.97
CA LEU A 145 13.68 5.08 3.65
C LEU A 145 14.07 6.55 3.82
N THR A 146 15.26 6.91 3.34
CA THR A 146 15.77 8.29 3.41
C THR A 146 15.34 9.10 2.19
N ARG A 147 15.49 10.43 2.28
CA ARG A 147 15.27 11.33 1.14
C ARG A 147 16.20 10.99 -0.02
N GLU A 148 17.46 10.73 0.27
CA GLU A 148 18.51 10.45 -0.72
C GLU A 148 18.16 9.17 -1.47
N GLN A 149 17.77 8.12 -0.75
CA GLN A 149 17.35 6.88 -1.38
C GLN A 149 16.06 7.03 -2.19
N LEU A 150 15.09 7.80 -1.69
CA LEU A 150 13.89 8.11 -2.46
C LEU A 150 14.22 8.88 -3.74
N ALA A 151 15.18 9.82 -3.71
CA ALA A 151 15.59 10.59 -4.87
C ALA A 151 16.16 9.70 -5.99
N GLU A 152 16.94 8.68 -5.62
CA GLU A 152 17.51 7.67 -6.52
C GLU A 152 16.43 6.75 -7.12
N TRP A 153 15.43 6.40 -6.31
CA TRP A 153 14.36 5.49 -6.74
C TRP A 153 13.21 6.17 -7.46
N LEU A 154 13.07 7.49 -7.39
CA LEU A 154 12.06 8.21 -8.16
C LEU A 154 12.47 8.31 -9.65
N PRO A 155 11.51 8.30 -10.59
CA PRO A 155 11.77 8.58 -12.01
C PRO A 155 12.54 9.88 -12.21
N GLU A 156 13.46 9.93 -13.20
CA GLU A 156 14.21 11.16 -13.53
C GLU A 156 13.27 12.35 -13.81
N GLN A 157 12.17 12.09 -14.53
CA GLN A 157 11.08 13.04 -14.71
C GLN A 157 10.34 13.25 -13.39
N ARG A 158 10.38 14.48 -12.87
CA ARG A 158 9.74 14.87 -11.61
C ARG A 158 8.30 15.38 -11.75
N ASP A 159 7.78 15.46 -12.97
CA ASP A 159 6.34 15.61 -13.20
C ASP A 159 5.69 14.21 -13.20
N LEU A 160 5.30 13.76 -12.00
CA LEU A 160 4.86 12.39 -11.73
C LEU A 160 3.61 12.38 -10.84
N ASP A 161 2.94 11.24 -10.75
CA ASP A 161 1.88 11.03 -9.77
C ASP A 161 2.40 10.15 -8.64
N ALA A 162 2.52 10.69 -7.43
CA ALA A 162 2.92 9.95 -6.24
C ALA A 162 1.68 9.55 -5.42
N TYR A 163 1.56 8.27 -5.12
CA TYR A 163 0.56 7.70 -4.22
C TYR A 163 1.29 7.04 -3.07
N PHE A 164 0.98 7.43 -1.83
CA PHE A 164 1.63 6.82 -0.68
C PHE A 164 0.70 6.53 0.48
N LEU A 165 0.98 5.44 1.18
CA LEU A 165 0.13 4.96 2.26
C LEU A 165 0.91 4.10 3.25
N GLY A 166 0.68 4.30 4.55
CA GLY A 166 1.31 3.53 5.61
C GLY A 166 1.05 4.13 6.99
N PRO A 167 1.85 3.78 8.01
CA PRO A 167 1.75 4.39 9.34
C PRO A 167 1.93 5.92 9.31
N LYS A 168 1.33 6.66 10.25
CA LYS A 168 1.40 8.14 10.31
C LYS A 168 2.82 8.68 10.15
N GLY A 169 3.77 8.17 10.95
CA GLY A 169 5.16 8.63 10.92
C GLY A 169 5.86 8.38 9.58
N PHE A 170 5.53 7.25 8.93
CA PHE A 170 6.01 6.93 7.59
C PHE A 170 5.46 7.91 6.55
N MET A 171 4.14 8.12 6.51
CA MET A 171 3.52 9.02 5.55
C MET A 171 4.00 10.47 5.72
N ALA A 172 4.17 10.92 6.97
CA ALA A 172 4.74 12.23 7.25
C ALA A 172 6.17 12.36 6.71
N ALA A 173 6.99 11.31 6.83
CA ALA A 173 8.34 11.30 6.27
C ALA A 173 8.33 11.34 4.73
N ILE A 174 7.51 10.50 4.08
CA ILE A 174 7.37 10.49 2.62
C ILE A 174 6.91 11.85 2.10
N LYS A 175 5.88 12.47 2.72
CA LYS A 175 5.39 13.81 2.33
C LYS A 175 6.52 14.85 2.38
N ARG A 176 7.30 14.89 3.47
CA ARG A 176 8.46 15.81 3.59
C ARG A 176 9.54 15.51 2.56
N HIS A 177 9.83 14.24 2.29
CA HIS A 177 10.86 13.86 1.31
C HIS A 177 10.45 14.25 -0.11
N LEU A 178 9.20 13.97 -0.52
CA LEU A 178 8.66 14.37 -1.82
C LEU A 178 8.69 15.89 -1.99
N GLN A 179 8.26 16.65 -0.98
CA GLN A 179 8.34 18.12 -1.01
C GLN A 179 9.78 18.63 -1.14
N ALA A 180 10.73 18.07 -0.36
CA ALA A 180 12.14 18.43 -0.44
C ALA A 180 12.79 18.06 -1.79
N LEU A 181 12.20 17.11 -2.51
CA LEU A 181 12.61 16.68 -3.86
C LEU A 181 11.85 17.44 -4.97
N GLY A 182 11.07 18.46 -4.63
CA GLY A 182 10.37 19.32 -5.58
C GLY A 182 9.08 18.74 -6.15
N ILE A 183 8.55 17.63 -5.58
CA ILE A 183 7.26 17.09 -5.98
C ILE A 183 6.15 17.90 -5.29
N PRO A 184 5.30 18.61 -6.04
CA PRO A 184 4.29 19.48 -5.48
C PRO A 184 3.15 18.68 -4.82
N GLU A 185 2.41 19.34 -3.92
CA GLU A 185 1.33 18.69 -3.17
C GLU A 185 0.21 18.16 -4.09
N GLN A 186 -0.07 18.84 -5.20
CA GLN A 186 -1.08 18.41 -6.17
C GLN A 186 -0.72 17.08 -6.88
N GLN A 187 0.56 16.70 -6.86
CA GLN A 187 1.06 15.43 -7.40
C GLN A 187 1.14 14.33 -6.33
N SER A 188 0.88 14.65 -5.07
CA SER A 188 1.05 13.78 -3.91
C SER A 188 -0.29 13.39 -3.31
N ARG A 189 -0.71 12.14 -3.52
CA ARG A 189 -1.98 11.59 -3.03
C ARG A 189 -1.72 10.59 -1.91
N TYR A 190 -2.51 10.64 -0.84
CA TYR A 190 -2.42 9.73 0.29
C TYR A 190 -3.77 9.60 0.99
N GLU A 191 -3.96 8.51 1.72
CA GLU A 191 -5.12 8.26 2.58
C GLU A 191 -4.64 7.85 3.99
N PHE A 192 -5.49 8.06 4.99
CA PHE A 192 -5.19 7.68 6.37
C PHE A 192 -6.04 6.51 6.82
N PHE A 193 -5.39 5.47 7.36
CA PHE A 193 -6.08 4.41 8.10
C PHE A 193 -6.26 4.81 9.57
N GLY A 194 -7.41 5.38 9.89
CA GLY A 194 -7.82 5.69 11.27
C GLY A 194 -8.74 6.91 11.35
N PRO A 195 -9.07 7.38 12.56
CA PRO A 195 -9.91 8.57 12.73
C PRO A 195 -9.23 9.78 12.07
N ALA A 196 -10.00 10.56 11.28
CA ALA A 196 -9.49 11.67 10.46
C ALA A 196 -8.73 12.76 11.24
N ALA A 197 -8.84 12.81 12.57
CA ALA A 197 -8.22 13.81 13.43
C ALA A 197 -6.70 13.66 13.65
N ALA A 198 -6.04 12.70 12.99
CA ALA A 198 -4.68 12.31 13.35
C ALA A 198 -3.55 12.98 12.55
N LEU A 199 -3.80 13.97 11.68
CA LEU A 199 -2.74 14.68 10.95
C LEU A 199 -2.64 16.15 11.40
N GLU A 200 -2.10 16.32 12.60
CA GLU A 200 -1.28 17.49 12.97
C GLU A 200 0.19 17.04 13.05
#